data_AF-A0A1Y5RB29-F1
#
_entry.id   AF-A0A1Y5RB29-F1
#
_cell.length_a   1.000
_cell.length_b   1.000
_cell.length_c   1.000
_cell.angle_alpha   90.00
_cell.angle_beta   90.00
_cell.angle_gamma   90.00
#
_symmetry.space_group_name_H-M   'P 1'
#
loop_
_entity.id
_entity.type
_entity.pdbx_description
1 polymer ?
#
loop_
_entity_poly.entity_id
_entity_poly.type
_entity_poly.pdbx_seq_one_letter_code
_entity_poly.pdbx_strand_id
1 'polypeptide(L)'
;MTNVVTLNAPFRQNSKVARQAALLERFARQRRNGEDVFWLKENAEVLNLFKSTGVDLPDQALATHKAFYADIEKRMGFFPQYYRFLLSICLDLEDLGMPGAKGETLARWVADEGLAGAELSDLQRAEARRLCLLQGIDPV
;
A
#
# COMPACT_ATOMS: atom_id res chain seq x y z
N MET A 1 10.11 -34.19 32.90
CA MET A 1 9.27 -33.12 33.49
C MET A 1 9.37 -31.90 32.60
N THR A 2 8.30 -31.54 31.90
CA THR A 2 8.32 -30.44 30.92
C THR A 2 7.90 -29.15 31.63
N ASN A 3 8.86 -28.27 31.93
CA ASN A 3 8.58 -26.95 32.49
C ASN A 3 7.96 -26.06 31.40
N VAL A 4 6.63 -26.05 31.34
CA VAL A 4 5.90 -25.06 30.54
C VAL A 4 5.91 -23.74 31.30
N VAL A 5 6.68 -22.77 30.82
CA VAL A 5 6.64 -21.39 31.32
C VAL A 5 5.49 -20.68 30.64
N THR A 6 4.44 -20.34 31.39
CA THR A 6 3.33 -19.52 30.90
C THR A 6 3.77 -18.06 30.85
N LEU A 7 3.77 -17.48 29.65
CA LEU A 7 4.05 -16.07 29.45
C LEU A 7 2.84 -15.23 29.91
N ASN A 8 2.84 -14.79 31.17
CA ASN A 8 1.85 -13.85 31.71
C ASN A 8 2.19 -12.40 31.29
N ALA A 9 2.21 -12.14 29.99
CA ALA A 9 2.34 -10.78 29.45
C ALA A 9 0.94 -10.23 29.12
N PRO A 10 0.57 -9.03 29.61
CA PRO A 10 -0.71 -8.43 29.28
C PRO A 10 -0.77 -8.11 27.78
N PHE A 11 -1.77 -8.65 27.08
CA PHE A 11 -2.02 -8.31 25.68
C PHE A 11 -2.51 -6.86 25.63
N ARG A 12 -1.73 -5.97 24.99
CA ARG A 12 -2.02 -4.53 25.01
C ARG A 12 -3.03 -4.10 23.93
N GLN A 13 -3.32 -4.95 22.95
CA GLN A 13 -4.15 -4.62 21.77
C GLN A 13 -5.53 -5.28 21.85
N ASN A 14 -6.34 -4.84 22.80
CA ASN A 14 -7.58 -5.53 23.16
C ASN A 14 -8.66 -5.46 22.06
N SER A 15 -8.63 -4.47 21.17
CA SER A 15 -9.59 -4.36 20.06
C SER A 15 -9.03 -4.83 18.73
N LYS A 16 -9.93 -5.27 17.82
CA LYS A 16 -9.59 -5.63 16.43
C LYS A 16 -8.89 -4.46 15.71
N VAL A 17 -9.46 -3.27 15.85
CA VAL A 17 -8.92 -2.03 15.27
C VAL A 17 -7.50 -1.73 15.78
N ALA A 18 -7.24 -1.88 17.08
CA ALA A 18 -5.90 -1.67 17.65
C ALA A 18 -4.87 -2.68 17.09
N ARG A 19 -5.29 -3.92 16.83
CA ARG A 19 -4.42 -4.93 16.20
C ARG A 19 -4.14 -4.59 14.74
N GLN A 20 -5.13 -4.12 13.98
CA GLN A 20 -4.97 -3.73 12.57
C GLN A 20 -4.07 -2.50 12.41
N ALA A 21 -4.29 -1.46 13.23
CA ALA A 21 -3.43 -0.28 13.27
C ALA A 21 -1.98 -0.64 13.63
N ALA A 22 -1.79 -1.52 14.62
CA ALA A 22 -0.47 -2.00 14.98
C ALA A 22 0.18 -2.85 13.88
N LEU A 23 -0.61 -3.62 13.11
CA LEU A 23 -0.08 -4.38 11.98
C LEU A 23 0.49 -3.44 10.91
N LEU A 24 -0.28 -2.41 10.50
CA LEU A 24 0.18 -1.38 9.57
C LEU A 24 1.47 -0.70 10.05
N GLU A 25 1.51 -0.31 11.32
CA GLU A 25 2.69 0.31 11.91
C GLU A 25 3.94 -0.59 11.85
N ARG A 26 3.80 -1.90 12.07
CA ARG A 26 4.93 -2.85 11.96
C ARG A 26 5.44 -2.94 10.52
N PHE A 27 4.54 -3.04 9.53
CA PHE A 27 4.93 -3.07 8.12
C PHE A 27 5.56 -1.76 7.66
N ALA A 28 5.01 -0.63 8.09
CA ALA A 28 5.50 0.68 7.68
C ALA A 28 6.85 1.05 8.31
N ARG A 29 7.10 0.70 9.58
CA ARG A 29 8.26 1.24 10.33
C ARG A 29 9.27 0.22 10.84
N GLN A 30 8.95 -1.07 10.87
CA GLN A 30 9.76 -2.02 11.66
C GLN A 30 10.21 -3.27 10.92
N ARG A 31 9.58 -3.62 9.81
CA ARG A 31 9.96 -4.79 9.02
C ARG A 31 11.05 -4.49 8.00
N ARG A 32 10.95 -3.37 7.29
CA ARG A 32 11.82 -2.98 6.19
C ARG A 32 12.10 -1.47 6.21
N ASN A 33 13.19 -1.06 5.58
CA ASN A 33 13.48 0.35 5.33
C ASN A 33 12.56 0.89 4.22
N GLY A 34 12.05 2.12 4.34
CA GLY A 34 11.16 2.77 3.36
C GLY A 34 11.79 3.07 1.99
N GLU A 35 13.09 2.81 1.83
CA GLU A 35 13.81 2.87 0.55
C GLU A 35 13.96 1.49 -0.13
N ASP A 36 13.57 0.40 0.56
CA ASP A 36 13.64 -0.96 0.04
C ASP A 36 12.43 -1.30 -0.84
N VAL A 37 12.65 -1.94 -1.99
CA VAL A 37 11.57 -2.46 -2.84
C VAL A 37 10.69 -3.48 -2.10
N PHE A 38 11.25 -4.24 -1.15
CA PHE A 38 10.46 -5.15 -0.32
C PHE A 38 9.51 -4.39 0.61
N TRP A 39 9.85 -3.17 1.03
CA TRP A 39 8.92 -2.31 1.76
C TRP A 39 7.71 -1.93 0.89
N LEU A 40 7.95 -1.55 -0.37
CA LEU A 40 6.87 -1.22 -1.31
C LEU A 40 5.92 -2.41 -1.51
N LYS A 41 6.48 -3.60 -1.73
CA LYS A 41 5.69 -4.82 -1.89
C LYS A 41 4.87 -5.13 -0.66
N GLU A 42 5.50 -5.20 0.52
CA GLU A 42 4.79 -5.56 1.74
C GLU A 42 3.70 -4.53 2.11
N ASN A 43 3.95 -3.24 1.90
CA ASN A 43 2.98 -2.18 2.21
C ASN A 43 1.85 -2.13 1.18
N ALA A 44 2.12 -2.35 -0.11
CA ALA A 44 1.08 -2.49 -1.12
C ALA A 44 0.12 -3.64 -0.76
N GLU A 45 0.66 -4.81 -0.40
CA GLU A 45 -0.19 -5.98 -0.12
C GLU A 45 -1.00 -5.86 1.17
N VAL A 46 -0.42 -5.32 2.24
CA VAL A 46 -1.18 -5.18 3.51
C VAL A 46 -2.31 -4.16 3.36
N LEU A 47 -2.10 -3.07 2.62
CA LEU A 47 -3.13 -2.07 2.33
C LEU A 47 -4.20 -2.67 1.41
N ASN A 48 -3.79 -3.36 0.35
CA ASN A 48 -4.71 -4.04 -0.55
C ASN A 48 -5.59 -5.07 0.17
N LEU A 49 -5.01 -5.84 1.10
CA LEU A 49 -5.75 -6.79 1.93
C LEU A 49 -6.82 -6.07 2.76
N PHE A 50 -6.49 -4.95 3.41
CA PHE A 50 -7.46 -4.21 4.20
C PHE A 50 -8.58 -3.61 3.34
N LYS A 51 -8.23 -3.03 2.19
CA LYS A 51 -9.22 -2.52 1.23
C LYS A 51 -10.13 -3.65 0.76
N SER A 52 -9.55 -4.76 0.32
CA SER A 52 -10.29 -5.89 -0.28
C SER A 52 -11.17 -6.64 0.72
N THR A 53 -10.85 -6.55 2.01
CA THR A 53 -11.65 -7.16 3.09
C THR A 53 -12.64 -6.19 3.74
N GLY A 54 -12.77 -4.96 3.21
CA GLY A 54 -13.71 -3.95 3.72
C GLY A 54 -13.44 -3.56 5.17
N VAL A 55 -12.17 -3.55 5.58
CA VAL A 55 -11.80 -3.17 6.94
C VAL A 55 -11.91 -1.66 7.10
N ASP A 56 -12.72 -1.26 8.07
CA ASP A 56 -12.76 0.12 8.56
C ASP A 56 -11.55 0.40 9.46
N LEU A 57 -10.69 1.33 9.04
CA LEU A 57 -9.47 1.72 9.73
C LEU A 57 -9.63 3.13 10.31
N PRO A 58 -9.20 3.39 11.55
CA PRO A 58 -9.20 4.74 12.07
C PRO A 58 -8.13 5.57 11.36
N ASP A 59 -8.38 6.86 11.13
CA ASP A 59 -7.46 7.79 10.45
C ASP A 59 -6.03 7.74 10.98
N GLN A 60 -5.88 7.54 12.29
CA GLN A 60 -4.60 7.43 12.97
C GLN A 60 -3.78 6.20 12.55
N ALA A 61 -4.42 5.13 12.06
CA ALA A 61 -3.74 3.93 11.55
C ALA A 61 -3.01 4.23 10.24
N LEU A 62 -3.59 5.07 9.38
CA LEU A 62 -3.01 5.49 8.10
C LEU A 62 -1.96 6.60 8.28
N ALA A 63 -1.86 7.21 9.47
CA ALA A 63 -0.92 8.29 9.75
C ALA A 63 0.55 7.88 9.50
N THR A 64 0.86 6.58 9.60
CA THR A 64 2.21 6.05 9.37
C THR A 64 2.65 6.17 7.90
N HIS A 65 1.71 6.22 6.95
CA HIS A 65 1.96 6.37 5.52
C HIS A 65 1.87 7.81 5.01
N LYS A 66 1.48 8.79 5.85
CA LYS A 66 1.28 10.19 5.42
C LYS A 66 2.49 10.82 4.72
N ALA A 67 3.67 10.65 5.28
CA ALA A 67 4.90 11.19 4.68
C ALA A 67 5.20 10.52 3.34
N PHE A 68 4.97 9.22 3.24
CA PHE A 68 5.14 8.48 1.99
C PHE A 68 4.15 8.94 0.92
N TYR A 69 2.88 9.11 1.27
CA TYR A 69 1.83 9.61 0.38
C TYR A 69 2.14 11.04 -0.12
N ALA A 70 2.66 11.91 0.76
CA ALA A 70 3.06 13.26 0.36
C ALA A 70 4.17 13.26 -0.70
N ASP A 71 5.12 12.33 -0.61
CA ASP A 71 6.27 12.22 -1.51
C ASP A 71 6.04 11.32 -2.75
N ILE A 72 4.84 10.74 -2.90
CA ILE A 72 4.61 9.61 -3.81
C ILE A 72 4.81 9.96 -5.29
N GLU A 73 4.41 11.16 -5.72
CA GLU A 73 4.59 11.65 -7.10
C GLU A 73 6.07 11.77 -7.43
N LYS A 74 6.86 12.33 -6.50
CA LYS A 74 8.31 12.44 -6.65
C LYS A 74 8.94 11.05 -6.76
N ARG A 75 8.54 10.11 -5.90
CA ARG A 75 9.04 8.73 -5.94
C ARG A 75 8.72 8.05 -7.27
N MET A 76 7.51 8.26 -7.80
CA MET A 76 7.08 7.68 -9.06
C MET A 76 7.89 8.22 -10.25
N GLY A 77 8.17 9.53 -10.27
CA GLY A 77 9.02 10.13 -11.29
C GLY A 77 10.48 9.66 -11.24
N PHE A 78 11.04 9.44 -10.04
CA PHE A 78 12.42 8.95 -9.89
C PHE A 78 12.58 7.44 -10.11
N PHE A 79 11.57 6.64 -9.76
CA PHE A 79 11.61 5.18 -9.82
C PHE A 79 10.40 4.62 -10.58
N PRO A 80 10.25 4.94 -11.88
CA PRO A 80 9.11 4.52 -12.70
C PRO A 80 8.93 3.00 -12.74
N GLN A 81 10.00 2.21 -12.63
CA GLN A 81 9.93 0.75 -12.59
C GLN A 81 9.13 0.18 -11.40
N TYR A 82 8.84 0.98 -10.37
CA TYR A 82 8.04 0.58 -9.22
C TYR A 82 6.62 1.16 -9.23
N TYR A 83 6.18 1.74 -10.34
CA TYR A 83 4.89 2.44 -10.44
C TYR A 83 3.71 1.58 -9.97
N ARG A 84 3.67 0.26 -10.24
CA ARG A 84 2.56 -0.60 -9.81
C ARG A 84 2.37 -0.60 -8.29
N PHE A 85 3.46 -0.73 -7.53
CA PHE A 85 3.39 -0.69 -6.07
C PHE A 85 3.03 0.70 -5.56
N LEU A 86 3.63 1.74 -6.15
CA LEU A 86 3.36 3.14 -5.79
C LEU A 86 1.90 3.51 -6.05
N LEU A 87 1.38 3.18 -7.23
CA LEU A 87 -0.01 3.42 -7.62
C LEU A 87 -0.97 2.59 -6.75
N SER A 88 -0.69 1.31 -6.50
CA SER A 88 -1.50 0.50 -5.59
C SER A 88 -1.57 1.08 -4.18
N ILE A 89 -0.44 1.48 -3.60
CA ILE A 89 -0.40 2.12 -2.27
C ILE A 89 -1.21 3.43 -2.29
N CYS A 90 -1.05 4.27 -3.31
CA CYS A 90 -1.79 5.53 -3.41
C CYS A 90 -3.31 5.30 -3.39
N LEU A 91 -3.78 4.41 -4.26
CA LEU A 91 -5.19 4.08 -4.43
C LEU A 91 -5.76 3.43 -3.17
N ASP A 92 -5.05 2.46 -2.60
CA ASP A 92 -5.53 1.76 -1.40
C ASP A 92 -5.54 2.68 -0.18
N LEU A 93 -4.61 3.64 -0.05
CA LEU A 93 -4.67 4.64 1.02
C LEU A 93 -5.88 5.57 0.88
N GLU A 94 -6.17 6.06 -0.33
CA GLU A 94 -7.32 6.92 -0.60
C GLU A 94 -8.65 6.16 -0.37
N ASP A 95 -8.75 4.93 -0.86
CA ASP A 95 -9.92 4.05 -0.64
C ASP A 95 -10.15 3.73 0.85
N LEU A 96 -9.07 3.61 1.64
CA LEU A 96 -9.14 3.36 3.09
C LEU A 96 -9.42 4.62 3.91
N GLY A 97 -9.59 5.78 3.27
CA GLY A 97 -9.99 7.03 3.93
C GLY A 97 -8.88 8.06 4.12
N MET A 98 -7.69 7.87 3.55
CA MET A 98 -6.68 8.94 3.54
C MET A 98 -7.15 10.09 2.63
N PRO A 99 -7.21 11.34 3.12
CA PRO A 99 -7.66 12.45 2.30
C PRO A 99 -6.67 12.76 1.19
N GLY A 100 -7.18 12.88 -0.04
CA GLY A 100 -6.41 13.26 -1.22
C GLY A 100 -7.05 12.76 -2.51
N ALA A 101 -6.40 13.05 -3.64
CA ALA A 101 -6.88 12.69 -4.99
C ALA A 101 -5.69 12.53 -5.96
N LYS A 102 -4.55 12.05 -5.45
CA LYS A 102 -3.35 11.81 -6.26
C LYS A 102 -3.52 10.60 -7.17
N GLY A 103 -4.37 9.63 -6.78
CA GLY A 103 -4.61 8.40 -7.53
C GLY A 103 -4.93 8.62 -9.00
N GLU A 104 -5.86 9.54 -9.31
CA GLU A 104 -6.24 9.87 -10.69
C GLU A 104 -5.05 10.42 -11.50
N THR A 105 -4.28 11.35 -10.90
CA THR A 105 -3.13 11.99 -11.56
C THR A 105 -2.03 10.97 -11.85
N LEU A 106 -1.74 10.08 -10.89
CA LEU A 106 -0.74 9.03 -11.07
C LEU A 106 -1.19 7.99 -12.10
N ALA A 107 -2.46 7.58 -12.08
CA ALA A 107 -3.00 6.64 -13.06
C ALA A 107 -2.94 7.22 -14.49
N ARG A 108 -3.24 8.51 -14.66
CA ARG A 108 -3.10 9.21 -15.94
C ARG A 108 -1.65 9.24 -16.41
N TRP A 109 -0.73 9.60 -15.53
CA TRP A 109 0.70 9.61 -15.85
C TRP A 109 1.22 8.22 -16.27
N VAL A 110 0.79 7.15 -15.59
CA VAL A 110 1.13 5.76 -15.96
C VAL A 110 0.67 5.42 -17.38
N ALA A 111 -0.52 5.86 -17.77
CA ALA A 111 -1.06 5.66 -19.12
C ALA A 111 -0.30 6.49 -20.16
N ASP A 112 -0.05 7.77 -19.87
CA ASP A 112 0.65 8.70 -20.76
C ASP A 112 2.09 8.26 -21.05
N GLU A 113 2.80 7.72 -20.05
CA GLU A 113 4.15 7.18 -20.18
C GLU A 113 4.18 5.76 -20.81
N GLY A 114 3.03 5.13 -21.03
CA GLY A 114 2.95 3.80 -21.64
C GLY A 114 3.56 2.68 -20.79
N LEU A 115 3.60 2.83 -19.46
CA LEU A 115 4.32 1.91 -18.57
C LEU A 115 3.74 0.49 -18.58
N ALA A 116 2.43 0.35 -18.78
CA ALA A 116 1.79 -0.95 -18.91
C ALA A 116 2.33 -1.73 -20.13
N GLY A 117 2.66 -1.04 -21.23
CA GLY A 117 3.24 -1.67 -22.42
C GLY A 117 4.66 -2.21 -22.20
N ALA A 118 5.39 -1.68 -21.23
CA ALA A 118 6.76 -2.06 -20.91
C ALA A 118 6.87 -3.29 -19.99
N GLU A 119 5.76 -3.77 -19.42
CA GLU A 119 5.76 -4.94 -18.53
C GLU A 119 6.08 -6.23 -19.29
N LEU A 120 6.89 -7.09 -18.65
CA LEU A 120 7.39 -8.32 -19.26
C LEU A 120 6.42 -9.51 -19.10
N SER A 121 5.38 -9.37 -18.27
CA SER A 121 4.43 -10.43 -17.94
C SER A 121 3.00 -9.96 -18.16
N ASP A 122 2.17 -10.84 -18.73
CA ASP A 122 0.73 -10.59 -18.86
C ASP A 122 0.05 -10.34 -17.52
N LEU A 123 0.52 -10.99 -16.44
CA LEU A 123 0.00 -10.75 -15.11
C LEU A 123 0.29 -9.30 -14.65
N GLN A 124 1.50 -8.82 -14.93
CA GLN A 124 1.91 -7.46 -14.58
C GLN A 124 1.19 -6.41 -15.45
N ARG A 125 0.98 -6.70 -16.73
CA ARG A 125 0.15 -5.88 -17.64
C ARG A 125 -1.29 -5.80 -17.17
N ALA A 126 -1.89 -6.94 -16.82
CA ALA A 126 -3.25 -7.00 -16.32
C ALA A 126 -3.39 -6.25 -14.98
N GLU A 127 -2.40 -6.36 -14.10
CA GLU A 127 -2.36 -5.59 -12.85
C GLU A 127 -2.29 -4.08 -13.11
N ALA A 128 -1.39 -3.63 -13.98
CA ALA A 128 -1.26 -2.22 -14.36
C ALA A 128 -2.57 -1.66 -14.94
N ARG A 129 -3.19 -2.41 -15.86
CA ARG A 129 -4.49 -2.09 -16.43
C ARG A 129 -5.57 -2.01 -15.36
N ARG A 130 -5.64 -2.99 -14.45
CA ARG A 130 -6.61 -2.99 -13.34
C ARG A 130 -6.45 -1.73 -12.47
N LEU A 131 -5.22 -1.35 -12.11
CA LEU A 131 -4.96 -0.19 -11.28
C LEU A 131 -5.41 1.11 -11.94
N CYS A 132 -5.16 1.28 -13.24
CA CYS A 132 -5.59 2.49 -13.97
C CYS A 132 -7.10 2.53 -14.18
N LEU A 133 -7.74 1.38 -14.43
CA LEU A 133 -9.20 1.28 -14.60
C LEU A 133 -9.98 1.63 -13.34
N LEU A 134 -9.39 1.51 -12.14
CA LEU A 134 -9.99 2.01 -10.90
C LEU A 134 -10.23 3.54 -10.94
N GLN A 135 -9.46 4.25 -11.76
CA GLN A 135 -9.59 5.68 -12.02
C GLN A 135 -10.25 5.97 -13.37
N GLY A 136 -10.82 4.96 -14.04
CA GLY A 136 -11.48 5.10 -15.34
C GLY A 136 -10.52 5.30 -16.53
N ILE A 137 -9.25 4.94 -16.38
CA ILE A 137 -8.21 5.15 -17.40
C ILE A 137 -7.75 3.78 -17.94
N ASP A 138 -7.78 3.59 -19.27
CA ASP A 138 -7.22 2.39 -19.91
C ASP A 138 -5.80 2.68 -20.42
N PRO A 139 -4.76 2.02 -19.89
CA PRO A 139 -3.36 2.26 -20.25
C PRO A 139 -2.86 1.35 -21.39
N VAL A 140 -3.75 0.62 -22.07
CA VAL A 140 -3.46 -0.35 -23.14
C VAL A 140 -4.28 -0.05 -24.39
#